data_AF-A0A1I6ZXP3-F1
#
_entry.id   AF-A0A1I6ZXP3-F1
#
_cell.length_a   1.000
_cell.length_b   1.000
_cell.length_c   1.000
_cell.angle_alpha   90.00
_cell.angle_beta   90.00
_cell.angle_gamma   90.00
#
_symmetry.space_group_name_H-M   'P 1'
#
loop_
_entity.id
_entity.type
_entity.pdbx_description
1 polymer ?
#
loop_
_entity_poly.entity_id
_entity_poly.type
_entity_poly.pdbx_seq_one_letter_code
_entity_poly.pdbx_strand_id
1 'polypeptide(L)'
;MCYIFRHKINKFKLFDRKAKDGVLGYVNHSWNSKSLYQNIGNFFIGMGPVFSGTAALIFGMHLLLPDSFARVAGYLSLEPAQPDQYMLTKIFTLTADLFGSIFSAENLISLNFWIYFALAICISSHIALSWEDLKGAGRGLITIFTFILLVNLVALFLNADFSWLFADILALNVYLVAFSMISIIFSLIRLVLSAFAYYLGYRFS
;
A
#
# COMPACT_ATOMS: atom_id res chain seq x y z
N MET A 1 -9.56 2.61 10.74
CA MET A 1 -10.39 1.70 9.93
C MET A 1 -11.49 0.99 10.75
N CYS A 2 -11.24 0.45 11.95
CA CYS A 2 -12.25 -0.29 12.73
C CYS A 2 -13.60 0.44 12.92
N TYR A 3 -13.58 1.72 13.30
CA TYR A 3 -14.82 2.50 13.48
C TYR A 3 -15.61 2.67 12.17
N ILE A 4 -14.93 2.89 11.05
CA ILE A 4 -15.55 3.06 9.72
C ILE A 4 -16.37 1.81 9.40
N PHE A 5 -15.78 0.63 9.57
CA PHE A 5 -16.43 -0.65 9.31
C PHE A 5 -17.32 -1.15 10.45
N ARG A 6 -17.61 -0.32 11.46
CA ARG A 6 -18.45 -0.68 12.62
C ARG A 6 -17.95 -1.91 13.40
N HIS A 7 -16.64 -2.08 13.49
CA HIS A 7 -16.03 -3.11 14.34
C HIS A 7 -15.99 -2.62 15.78
N LYS A 8 -16.23 -3.52 16.73
CA LYS A 8 -16.10 -3.23 18.16
C LYS A 8 -14.66 -3.44 18.60
N ILE A 9 -14.01 -2.40 19.07
CA ILE A 9 -12.66 -2.51 19.64
C ILE A 9 -12.80 -3.09 21.05
N ASN A 10 -12.25 -4.28 21.28
CA ASN A 10 -12.30 -4.94 22.58
C ASN A 10 -11.11 -4.52 23.45
N LYS A 11 -9.91 -4.45 22.84
CA LYS A 11 -8.68 -4.02 23.49
C LYS A 11 -7.83 -3.24 22.51
N PHE A 12 -7.18 -2.22 23.02
CA PHE A 12 -6.29 -1.37 22.25
C PHE A 12 -5.04 -1.11 23.07
N LYS A 13 -3.88 -1.40 22.50
CA LYS A 13 -2.60 -1.10 23.13
C LYS A 13 -1.67 -0.51 22.09
N LEU A 14 -1.37 0.78 22.24
CA LEU A 14 -0.58 1.53 21.27
C LEU A 14 0.91 1.18 21.36
N PHE A 15 1.42 1.02 22.58
CA PHE A 15 2.81 0.73 22.84
C PHE A 15 2.98 -0.09 24.13
N ASP A 16 3.71 -1.21 24.05
CA ASP A 16 4.09 -2.06 25.17
C ASP A 16 5.60 -2.24 25.21
N ARG A 17 6.27 -1.45 26.06
CA ARG A 17 7.73 -1.57 26.28
C ARG A 17 8.12 -2.89 26.96
N LYS A 18 7.17 -3.62 27.53
CA LYS A 18 7.40 -4.86 28.29
C LYS A 18 6.95 -6.12 27.53
N ALA A 19 6.55 -5.99 26.27
CA ALA A 19 6.16 -7.13 25.44
C ALA A 19 7.35 -8.08 25.28
N LYS A 20 7.23 -9.30 25.82
CA LYS A 20 8.26 -10.36 25.71
C LYS A 20 8.20 -11.07 24.36
N ASP A 21 7.11 -10.84 23.65
CA ASP A 21 6.62 -11.43 22.42
C ASP A 21 6.95 -10.56 21.18
N GLY A 22 7.65 -9.42 21.37
CA GLY A 22 8.13 -8.57 20.27
C GLY A 22 7.05 -7.72 19.59
N VAL A 23 5.78 -7.84 20.00
CA VAL A 23 4.66 -7.05 19.49
C VAL A 23 4.55 -5.76 20.30
N LEU A 24 4.97 -4.64 19.70
CA LEU A 24 4.96 -3.34 20.37
C LEU A 24 3.55 -2.78 20.56
N GLY A 25 2.56 -3.17 19.75
CA GLY A 25 1.18 -2.68 19.89
C GLY A 25 0.18 -3.56 19.13
N TYR A 26 -1.07 -3.57 19.57
CA TYR A 26 -2.13 -4.33 18.90
C TYR A 26 -3.50 -3.69 19.09
N VAL A 27 -4.39 -3.97 18.13
CA VAL A 27 -5.81 -3.64 18.20
C VAL A 27 -6.61 -4.92 18.12
N ASN A 28 -7.18 -5.34 19.24
CA ASN A 28 -8.12 -6.46 19.25
C ASN A 28 -9.51 -5.91 18.97
N HIS A 29 -10.12 -6.37 17.89
CA HIS A 29 -11.48 -5.99 17.53
C HIS A 29 -12.34 -7.24 17.28
N SER A 30 -13.64 -7.10 17.54
CA SER A 30 -14.68 -8.08 17.19
C SER A 30 -15.59 -7.50 16.12
N TRP A 31 -16.14 -8.38 15.30
CA TRP A 31 -17.08 -8.03 14.24
C TRP A 31 -18.15 -9.12 14.12
N ASN A 32 -19.26 -8.76 13.49
CA ASN A 32 -20.33 -9.68 13.14
C ASN A 32 -19.97 -10.42 11.83
N SER A 33 -19.66 -11.71 11.93
CA SER A 33 -19.31 -12.56 10.79
C SER A 33 -20.44 -12.73 9.77
N LYS A 34 -21.69 -12.41 10.12
CA LYS A 34 -22.83 -12.41 9.18
C LYS A 34 -22.97 -11.11 8.40
N SER A 35 -22.26 -10.04 8.78
CA SER A 35 -22.35 -8.74 8.11
C SER A 35 -21.35 -8.64 6.97
N LEU A 36 -21.83 -8.51 5.73
CA LEU A 36 -20.97 -8.30 4.55
C LEU A 36 -20.07 -7.07 4.71
N TYR A 37 -20.64 -5.95 5.19
CA TYR A 37 -19.91 -4.70 5.38
C TYR A 37 -18.73 -4.84 6.36
N GLN A 38 -18.94 -5.51 7.49
CA GLN A 38 -17.87 -5.72 8.48
C GLN A 38 -16.83 -6.71 7.97
N ASN A 39 -17.25 -7.77 7.26
CA ASN A 39 -16.29 -8.70 6.67
C ASN A 39 -15.41 -8.03 5.61
N ILE A 40 -15.97 -7.17 4.74
CA ILE A 40 -15.20 -6.32 3.84
C ILE A 40 -14.21 -5.45 4.62
N GLY A 41 -14.63 -4.92 5.78
CA GLY A 41 -13.77 -4.16 6.68
C GLY A 41 -12.52 -4.87 7.14
N ASN A 42 -12.53 -6.20 7.28
CA ASN A 42 -11.33 -6.97 7.64
C ASN A 42 -10.22 -6.83 6.59
N PHE A 43 -10.57 -6.65 5.30
CA PHE A 43 -9.59 -6.36 4.24
C PHE A 43 -8.83 -5.08 4.52
N PHE A 44 -9.56 -3.97 4.68
CA PHE A 44 -8.99 -2.65 4.85
C PHE A 44 -8.28 -2.47 6.19
N ILE A 45 -8.75 -3.14 7.25
CA ILE A 45 -8.10 -3.11 8.56
C ILE A 45 -6.77 -3.87 8.49
N GLY A 46 -6.77 -5.10 7.95
CA GLY A 46 -5.55 -5.89 7.82
C GLY A 46 -4.52 -5.25 6.89
N MET A 47 -4.96 -4.71 5.75
CA MET A 47 -4.09 -3.99 4.81
C MET A 47 -3.71 -2.58 5.28
N GLY A 48 -4.10 -2.19 6.51
CA GLY A 48 -3.87 -0.87 7.09
C GLY A 48 -2.44 -0.35 6.93
N PRO A 49 -1.39 -1.11 7.28
CA PRO A 49 0.01 -0.69 7.12
C PRO A 49 0.39 -0.36 5.67
N VAL A 50 -0.13 -1.11 4.70
CA VAL A 50 0.13 -0.85 3.28
C VAL A 50 -0.55 0.45 2.85
N PHE A 51 -1.84 0.62 3.16
CA PHE A 51 -2.57 1.84 2.82
C PHE A 51 -1.94 3.10 3.44
N SER A 52 -1.63 3.06 4.74
CA SER A 52 -1.05 4.21 5.43
C SER A 52 0.39 4.49 4.99
N GLY A 53 1.19 3.46 4.79
CA GLY A 53 2.56 3.59 4.32
C GLY A 53 2.65 4.11 2.89
N THR A 54 1.84 3.56 1.97
CA THR A 54 1.73 4.07 0.60
C THR A 54 1.25 5.52 0.57
N ALA A 55 0.23 5.87 1.36
CA ALA A 55 -0.23 7.26 1.46
C ALA A 55 0.88 8.21 1.95
N ALA A 56 1.68 7.78 2.94
CA ALA A 56 2.80 8.57 3.44
C ALA A 56 3.91 8.73 2.38
N LEU A 57 4.21 7.70 1.58
CA LEU A 57 5.15 7.79 0.46
C LEU A 57 4.66 8.77 -0.61
N ILE A 58 3.39 8.66 -1.02
CA ILE A 58 2.78 9.57 -2.01
C ILE A 58 2.81 11.00 -1.50
N PHE A 59 2.43 11.23 -0.23
CA PHE A 59 2.43 12.55 0.37
C PHE A 59 3.85 13.14 0.49
N GLY A 60 4.82 12.34 0.91
CA GLY A 60 6.23 12.75 0.93
C GLY A 60 6.75 13.12 -0.46
N MET A 61 6.38 12.35 -1.49
CA MET A 61 6.76 12.63 -2.87
C MET A 61 6.10 13.91 -3.38
N HIS A 62 4.81 14.12 -3.09
CA HIS A 62 4.10 15.33 -3.47
C HIS A 62 4.76 16.60 -2.91
N LEU A 63 5.25 16.54 -1.66
CA LEU A 63 5.87 17.69 -1.00
C LEU A 63 7.33 17.91 -1.41
N LEU A 64 8.12 16.84 -1.55
CA LEU A 64 9.58 16.94 -1.67
C LEU A 64 10.07 16.72 -3.11
N LEU A 65 9.31 16.01 -3.94
CA LEU A 65 9.62 15.69 -5.33
C LEU A 65 8.41 16.01 -6.24
N PRO A 66 7.95 17.28 -6.32
CA PRO A 66 6.73 17.65 -7.02
C PRO A 66 6.74 17.30 -8.50
N ASP A 67 7.89 17.38 -9.18
CA ASP A 67 8.03 17.02 -10.59
C ASP A 67 7.82 15.52 -10.82
N SER A 68 8.38 14.69 -9.93
CA SER A 68 8.13 13.24 -9.96
C SER A 68 6.67 12.91 -9.68
N PHE A 69 6.03 13.62 -8.75
CA PHE A 69 4.61 13.46 -8.49
C PHE A 69 3.74 13.86 -9.70
N ALA A 70 4.07 14.96 -10.38
CA ALA A 70 3.32 15.43 -11.54
C ALA A 70 3.33 14.42 -12.70
N ARG A 71 4.48 13.76 -12.98
CA ARG A 71 4.57 12.70 -14.00
C ARG A 71 3.62 11.54 -13.72
N VAL A 72 3.45 11.21 -12.45
CA VAL A 72 2.66 10.08 -11.96
C VAL A 72 1.17 10.39 -11.95
N ALA A 73 0.80 11.62 -11.59
CA ALA A 73 -0.56 12.13 -11.73
C ALA A 73 -0.98 12.24 -13.20
N GLY A 74 -0.04 12.60 -14.09
CA GLY A 74 -0.26 12.65 -15.53
C GLY A 74 -0.64 11.30 -16.13
N TYR A 75 -0.01 10.21 -15.70
CA TYR A 75 -0.30 8.85 -16.19
C TYR A 75 -1.78 8.45 -16.02
N LEU A 76 -2.42 8.88 -14.93
CA LEU A 76 -3.84 8.57 -14.66
C LEU A 76 -4.82 9.42 -15.47
N SER A 77 -4.38 10.61 -15.85
CA SER A 77 -5.21 11.57 -16.60
C SER A 77 -5.30 11.19 -18.08
N LEU A 78 -4.30 10.44 -18.57
CA LEU A 78 -4.11 10.15 -19.98
C LEU A 78 -4.70 8.81 -20.42
N GLU A 79 -4.83 7.83 -19.53
CA GLU A 79 -5.42 6.53 -19.86
C GLU A 79 -6.60 6.21 -18.94
N PRO A 80 -7.85 6.13 -19.47
CA PRO A 80 -8.95 5.62 -18.69
C PRO A 80 -8.61 4.20 -18.25
N ALA A 81 -8.69 3.94 -16.94
CA ALA A 81 -8.39 2.65 -16.33
C ALA A 81 -9.42 1.61 -16.80
N GLN A 82 -9.15 1.01 -17.95
CA GLN A 82 -9.85 -0.14 -18.48
C GLN A 82 -8.94 -1.36 -18.34
N PRO A 83 -9.47 -2.51 -17.89
CA PRO A 83 -8.68 -3.72 -17.83
C PRO A 83 -8.34 -4.16 -19.26
N ASP A 84 -7.06 -4.07 -19.62
CA ASP A 84 -6.53 -4.54 -20.90
C ASP A 84 -5.50 -5.67 -20.69
N GLN A 85 -5.15 -6.37 -21.77
CA GLN A 85 -4.19 -7.48 -21.75
C GLN A 85 -2.77 -7.02 -21.35
N TYR A 86 -2.47 -5.73 -21.48
CA TYR A 86 -1.15 -5.14 -21.22
C TYR A 86 -1.07 -4.47 -19.85
N MET A 87 -2.09 -4.63 -18.99
CA MET A 87 -2.19 -3.94 -17.72
C MET A 87 -1.00 -4.23 -16.79
N LEU A 88 -0.51 -5.47 -16.77
CA LEU A 88 0.70 -5.82 -16.02
C LEU A 88 1.93 -5.06 -16.55
N THR A 89 2.10 -5.02 -17.87
CA THR A 89 3.18 -4.25 -18.51
C THR A 89 3.07 -2.77 -18.15
N LYS A 90 1.86 -2.19 -18.19
CA LYS A 90 1.61 -0.79 -17.80
C LYS A 90 1.98 -0.51 -16.34
N ILE A 91 1.67 -1.41 -15.42
CA ILE A 91 2.06 -1.29 -14.00
C ILE A 91 3.60 -1.32 -13.88
N PHE A 92 4.27 -2.22 -14.60
CA PHE A 92 5.73 -2.30 -14.57
C PHE A 92 6.39 -1.07 -15.18
N THR A 93 5.88 -0.55 -16.30
CA THR A 93 6.42 0.68 -16.91
C THR A 93 6.20 1.87 -15.99
N LEU A 94 5.00 2.03 -15.42
CA LEU A 94 4.71 3.08 -14.44
C LEU A 94 5.67 3.01 -13.25
N THR A 95 5.93 1.81 -12.74
CA THR A 95 6.86 1.60 -11.60
C THR A 95 8.31 1.92 -12.00
N ALA A 96 8.73 1.55 -13.20
CA ALA A 96 10.07 1.87 -13.71
C ALA A 96 10.25 3.38 -13.94
N ASP A 97 9.25 4.03 -14.52
CA ASP A 97 9.24 5.48 -14.76
C ASP A 97 9.25 6.26 -13.44
N LEU A 98 8.46 5.81 -12.47
CA LEU A 98 8.48 6.31 -11.10
C LEU A 98 9.88 6.24 -10.49
N PHE A 99 10.51 5.06 -10.57
CA PHE A 99 11.86 4.86 -10.04
C PHE A 99 12.88 5.77 -10.75
N GLY A 100 12.85 5.80 -12.08
CA GLY A 100 13.72 6.67 -12.88
C GLY A 100 13.53 8.16 -12.59
N SER A 101 12.28 8.57 -12.34
CA SER A 101 11.97 9.96 -11.96
C SER A 101 12.51 10.30 -10.58
N ILE A 102 12.31 9.43 -9.58
CA ILE A 102 12.81 9.64 -8.22
C ILE A 102 14.34 9.78 -8.21
N PHE A 103 15.05 8.90 -8.91
CA PHE A 103 16.52 8.87 -8.95
C PHE A 103 17.12 9.64 -10.13
N SER A 104 16.41 10.64 -10.66
CA SER A 104 16.95 11.51 -11.70
C SER A 104 18.15 12.34 -11.22
N ALA A 105 19.04 12.71 -12.14
CA ALA A 105 20.25 13.48 -11.81
C ALA A 105 19.93 14.81 -11.10
N GLU A 106 18.83 15.47 -11.50
CA GLU A 106 18.35 16.70 -10.89
C GLU A 106 17.93 16.49 -9.43
N ASN A 107 17.21 15.39 -9.15
CA ASN A 107 16.81 15.04 -7.80
C ASN A 107 18.00 14.69 -6.91
N LEU A 108 18.99 13.94 -7.41
CA LEU A 108 20.15 13.50 -6.62
C LEU A 108 20.99 14.64 -6.03
N ILE A 109 20.98 15.80 -6.68
CA ILE A 109 21.71 17.00 -6.21
C ILE A 109 20.88 17.80 -5.19
N SER A 110 19.55 17.61 -5.17
CA SER A 110 18.64 18.35 -4.29
C SER A 110 18.63 17.82 -2.86
N LEU A 111 18.62 18.72 -1.87
CA LEU A 111 18.43 18.35 -0.46
C LEU A 111 17.08 17.67 -0.23
N ASN A 112 16.03 18.09 -0.94
CA ASN A 112 14.69 17.55 -0.78
C ASN A 112 14.63 16.06 -1.13
N PHE A 113 15.41 15.63 -2.12
CA PHE A 113 15.55 14.22 -2.45
C PHE A 113 16.12 13.43 -1.28
N TRP A 114 17.19 13.90 -0.63
CA TRP A 114 17.80 13.19 0.49
C TRP A 114 16.88 13.10 1.71
N ILE A 115 16.09 14.16 1.97
CA ILE A 115 15.04 14.13 2.99
C ILE A 115 13.98 13.10 2.64
N TYR A 116 13.48 13.12 1.39
CA TYR A 116 12.50 12.15 0.91
C TYR A 116 13.03 10.72 0.97
N PHE A 117 14.27 10.50 0.54
CA PHE A 117 14.93 9.21 0.52
C PHE A 117 15.05 8.61 1.92
N ALA A 118 15.48 9.41 2.89
CA ALA A 118 15.53 8.99 4.29
C ALA A 118 14.14 8.62 4.83
N LEU A 119 13.13 9.47 4.58
CA LEU A 119 11.75 9.19 4.97
C LEU A 119 11.21 7.93 4.30
N ALA A 120 11.44 7.77 2.99
CA ALA A 120 10.96 6.64 2.21
C ALA A 120 11.56 5.32 2.70
N ILE A 121 12.85 5.29 3.04
CA ILE A 121 13.49 4.13 3.67
C ILE A 121 12.84 3.80 5.02
N CYS A 122 12.65 4.81 5.88
CA CYS A 122 12.03 4.62 7.19
C CYS A 122 10.61 4.09 7.07
N ILE A 123 9.77 4.73 6.26
CA ILE A 123 8.37 4.34 6.05
C ILE A 123 8.31 2.92 5.49
N SER A 124 9.01 2.66 4.38
CA SER A 124 8.96 1.38 3.67
C SER A 124 9.37 0.19 4.54
N SER A 125 10.32 0.41 5.45
CA SER A 125 10.79 -0.63 6.37
C SER A 125 9.80 -0.97 7.48
N HIS A 126 8.85 -0.07 7.76
CA HIS A 126 7.81 -0.24 8.76
C HIS A 126 6.46 -0.63 8.16
N ILE A 127 6.34 -0.70 6.83
CA ILE A 127 5.22 -1.37 6.14
C ILE A 127 5.42 -2.88 6.29
N ALA A 128 5.10 -3.39 7.48
CA ALA A 128 5.12 -4.82 7.78
C ALA A 128 3.71 -5.28 8.09
N LEU A 129 3.22 -6.26 7.33
CA LEU A 129 1.97 -6.95 7.61
C LEU A 129 2.24 -8.07 8.60
N SER A 130 1.51 -8.09 9.71
CA SER A 130 1.55 -9.23 10.63
C SER A 130 0.75 -10.41 10.07
N TRP A 131 0.97 -11.59 10.63
CA TRP A 131 0.21 -12.77 10.25
C TRP A 131 -1.29 -12.64 10.51
N GLU A 132 -1.67 -11.96 11.60
CA GLU A 132 -3.08 -11.70 11.92
C GLU A 132 -3.70 -10.68 10.95
N ASP A 133 -2.93 -9.69 10.51
CA ASP A 133 -3.35 -8.76 9.46
C ASP A 133 -3.64 -9.47 8.15
N LEU A 134 -2.76 -10.39 7.73
CA LEU A 134 -2.95 -11.19 6.50
C LEU A 134 -4.17 -12.12 6.59
N LYS A 135 -4.38 -12.77 7.73
CA LYS A 135 -5.59 -13.60 7.96
C LYS A 135 -6.87 -12.78 7.88
N GLY A 136 -6.90 -11.63 8.54
CA GLY A 136 -8.03 -10.69 8.48
C GLY A 136 -8.25 -10.23 7.05
N ALA A 137 -7.17 -9.81 6.39
CA ALA A 137 -7.22 -9.32 5.02
C ALA A 137 -7.75 -10.37 4.05
N GLY A 138 -7.28 -11.61 4.15
CA GLY A 138 -7.72 -12.73 3.30
C GLY A 138 -9.21 -13.03 3.45
N ARG A 139 -9.75 -13.00 4.68
CA ARG A 139 -11.21 -13.16 4.90
C ARG A 139 -12.01 -12.03 4.27
N GLY A 140 -11.53 -10.80 4.39
CA GLY A 140 -12.15 -9.66 3.74
C GLY A 140 -12.07 -9.73 2.21
N LEU A 141 -10.94 -10.17 1.66
CA LEU A 141 -10.74 -10.37 0.22
C LEU A 141 -11.75 -11.36 -0.37
N ILE A 142 -11.94 -12.51 0.28
CA ILE A 142 -12.94 -13.51 -0.14
C ILE A 142 -14.35 -12.90 -0.15
N THR A 143 -14.65 -12.06 0.84
CA THR A 143 -15.96 -11.39 0.94
C THR A 143 -16.13 -10.36 -0.18
N ILE A 144 -15.12 -9.53 -0.44
CA ILE A 144 -15.11 -8.57 -1.55
C ILE A 144 -15.29 -9.28 -2.88
N PHE A 145 -14.52 -10.35 -3.13
CA PHE A 145 -14.61 -11.13 -4.35
C PHE A 145 -16.02 -11.71 -4.56
N THR A 146 -16.58 -12.34 -3.52
CA THR A 146 -17.95 -12.87 -3.56
C THR A 146 -18.98 -11.77 -3.83
N PHE A 147 -18.83 -10.60 -3.20
CA PHE A 147 -19.72 -9.47 -3.41
C PHE A 147 -19.65 -8.93 -4.84
N ILE A 148 -18.45 -8.74 -5.38
CA ILE A 148 -18.26 -8.29 -6.77
C ILE A 148 -18.86 -9.29 -7.74
N LEU A 149 -18.68 -10.60 -7.51
CA LEU A 149 -19.28 -11.64 -8.34
C LEU A 149 -20.80 -11.55 -8.33
N LEU A 150 -21.43 -11.38 -7.16
CA LEU A 150 -22.88 -11.23 -7.06
C LEU A 150 -23.40 -9.98 -7.78
N VAL A 151 -22.71 -8.84 -7.64
CA VAL A 151 -23.07 -7.60 -8.35
C VAL A 151 -22.99 -7.81 -9.86
N ASN A 152 -21.94 -8.46 -10.36
CA ASN A 152 -21.79 -8.75 -11.79
C ASN A 152 -22.86 -9.72 -12.31
N LEU A 153 -23.27 -10.72 -11.52
CA LEU A 153 -24.38 -11.60 -11.90
C LEU A 153 -25.69 -10.83 -12.03
N VAL A 154 -26.00 -9.96 -11.05
CA VAL A 154 -27.21 -9.12 -11.11
C VAL A 154 -27.16 -8.16 -12.30
N ALA A 155 -25.99 -7.58 -12.58
CA ALA A 155 -25.77 -6.71 -13.74
C ALA A 155 -26.08 -7.44 -15.05
N LEU A 156 -25.60 -8.68 -15.19
CA LEU A 156 -25.84 -9.53 -16.36
C LEU A 156 -27.34 -9.85 -16.52
N PHE A 157 -28.04 -10.16 -15.43
CA PHE A 157 -29.48 -10.41 -15.47
C PHE A 157 -30.31 -9.17 -15.85
N LEU A 158 -29.89 -7.98 -15.41
CA LEU A 158 -30.57 -6.71 -15.68
C LEU A 158 -30.11 -6.03 -16.98
N ASN A 159 -29.09 -6.59 -17.65
CA ASN A 159 -28.39 -5.98 -18.78
C ASN A 159 -27.93 -4.53 -18.49
N ALA A 160 -27.48 -4.30 -17.25
CA ALA A 160 -27.02 -3.01 -16.76
C ALA A 160 -25.49 -2.93 -16.76
N ASP A 161 -24.95 -1.78 -17.14
CA ASP A 161 -23.50 -1.53 -17.12
C ASP A 161 -23.08 -0.83 -15.81
N PHE A 162 -22.21 -1.48 -15.05
CA PHE A 162 -21.57 -0.94 -13.84
C PHE A 162 -20.07 -0.74 -13.99
N SER A 163 -19.52 -0.79 -15.21
CA SER A 163 -18.09 -0.64 -15.50
C SER A 163 -17.48 0.63 -14.89
N TRP A 164 -18.25 1.73 -14.88
CA TRP A 164 -17.83 3.01 -14.30
C TRP A 164 -17.48 2.93 -12.81
N LEU A 165 -18.15 2.07 -12.03
CA LEU A 165 -17.84 1.87 -10.61
C LEU A 165 -16.47 1.20 -10.40
N PHE A 166 -16.04 0.39 -11.38
CA PHE A 166 -14.80 -0.36 -11.30
C PHE A 166 -13.59 0.42 -11.84
N ALA A 167 -13.80 1.42 -12.70
CA ALA A 167 -12.71 2.22 -13.28
C ALA A 167 -11.89 2.96 -12.20
N ASP A 168 -12.55 3.65 -11.27
CA ASP A 168 -11.88 4.37 -10.18
C ASP A 168 -11.17 3.42 -9.21
N ILE A 169 -11.81 2.28 -8.93
CA ILE A 169 -11.23 1.21 -8.09
C ILE A 169 -9.98 0.64 -8.77
N LEU A 170 -10.01 0.47 -10.10
CA LEU A 170 -8.87 -0.03 -10.86
C LEU A 170 -7.69 0.95 -10.80
N ALA A 171 -7.95 2.24 -11.03
CA ALA A 171 -6.94 3.29 -10.94
C ALA A 171 -6.28 3.34 -9.55
N LEU A 172 -7.08 3.27 -8.48
CA LEU A 172 -6.57 3.21 -7.11
C LEU A 172 -5.68 1.97 -6.87
N ASN A 173 -6.09 0.80 -7.36
CA ASN A 173 -5.31 -0.44 -7.22
C ASN A 173 -3.98 -0.37 -7.99
N VAL A 174 -3.97 0.23 -9.19
CA VAL A 174 -2.73 0.44 -9.96
C VAL A 174 -1.73 1.27 -9.15
N TYR A 175 -2.16 2.35 -8.51
CA TYR A 175 -1.29 3.14 -7.64
C TYR A 175 -0.78 2.36 -6.43
N LEU A 176 -1.66 1.65 -5.73
CA LEU A 176 -1.27 0.86 -4.57
C LEU A 176 -0.21 -0.19 -4.94
N VAL A 177 -0.37 -0.86 -6.09
CA VAL A 177 0.61 -1.83 -6.58
C VAL A 177 1.92 -1.13 -6.95
N ALA A 178 1.90 -0.05 -7.74
CA ALA A 178 3.13 0.65 -8.12
C ALA A 178 3.91 1.19 -6.91
N PHE A 179 3.24 1.82 -5.95
CA PHE A 179 3.91 2.34 -4.74
C PHE A 179 4.33 1.24 -3.76
N SER A 180 3.61 0.12 -3.69
CA SER A 180 4.07 -1.03 -2.90
C SER A 180 5.33 -1.66 -3.50
N MET A 181 5.44 -1.72 -4.84
CA MET A 181 6.68 -2.13 -5.51
C MET A 181 7.85 -1.18 -5.18
N ILE A 182 7.62 0.14 -5.20
CA ILE A 182 8.63 1.13 -4.80
C ILE A 182 9.04 0.96 -3.34
N SER A 183 8.08 0.72 -2.44
CA SER A 183 8.35 0.45 -1.03
C SER A 183 9.26 -0.78 -0.86
N ILE A 184 9.02 -1.85 -1.62
CA ILE A 184 9.89 -3.03 -1.61
C ILE A 184 11.31 -2.64 -2.03
N ILE A 185 11.47 -1.83 -3.08
CA ILE A 185 12.79 -1.35 -3.53
C ILE A 185 13.50 -0.56 -2.42
N PHE A 186 12.83 0.39 -1.75
CA PHE A 186 13.44 1.13 -0.65
C PHE A 186 13.83 0.24 0.54
N SER A 187 12.99 -0.75 0.86
CA SER A 187 13.31 -1.75 1.89
C SER A 187 14.55 -2.57 1.52
N LEU A 188 14.69 -2.97 0.25
CA LEU A 188 15.88 -3.67 -0.25
C LEU A 188 17.14 -2.80 -0.21
N ILE A 189 17.03 -1.52 -0.59
CA ILE A 189 18.15 -0.56 -0.49
C ILE A 189 18.62 -0.47 0.97
N ARG A 190 17.70 -0.33 1.92
CA ARG A 190 18.05 -0.32 3.35
C ARG A 190 18.75 -1.61 3.78
N LEU A 191 18.26 -2.77 3.35
CA LEU A 191 18.85 -4.06 3.67
C LEU A 191 20.31 -4.13 3.19
N VAL A 192 20.57 -3.70 1.95
CA VAL A 192 21.92 -3.64 1.38
C VAL A 192 22.83 -2.69 2.17
N LEU A 193 22.35 -1.48 2.48
CA LEU A 193 23.10 -0.51 3.28
C LEU A 193 23.43 -1.06 4.69
N SER A 194 22.47 -1.73 5.32
CA SER A 194 22.67 -2.36 6.63
C SER A 194 23.70 -3.49 6.58
N ALA A 195 23.67 -4.33 5.54
CA ALA A 195 24.64 -5.41 5.34
C ALA A 195 26.05 -4.87 5.11
N PHE A 196 26.18 -3.80 4.31
CA PHE A 196 27.44 -3.12 4.06
C PHE A 196 28.03 -2.52 5.35
N ALA A 197 27.21 -1.82 6.13
CA ALA A 197 27.62 -1.24 7.42
C ALA A 197 28.06 -2.33 8.41
N TYR A 198 27.34 -3.44 8.48
CA TYR A 198 27.71 -4.59 9.31
C TYR A 198 29.06 -5.19 8.90
N TYR A 199 29.29 -5.39 7.59
CA TYR A 199 30.55 -5.92 7.08
C TYR A 199 31.75 -5.00 7.37
N LEU A 200 31.58 -3.68 7.21
CA LEU A 200 32.61 -2.71 7.58
C LEU A 200 32.89 -2.77 9.09
N GLY A 201 31.86 -2.76 9.93
CA GLY A 201 32.02 -2.83 11.38
C GLY A 201 32.73 -4.08 11.86
N TYR A 202 32.47 -5.23 11.23
CA TYR A 202 33.14 -6.49 11.54
C TYR A 202 34.61 -6.52 11.09
N ARG A 203 34.97 -5.83 10.01
CA ARG A 203 36.34 -5.80 9.49
C ARG A 203 37.27 -4.85 10.27
N PHE A 204 36.71 -3.96 11.08
CA PHE A 204 37.44 -2.99 11.90
C PHE A 204 37.35 -3.25 13.42
N SER A 205 36.77 -4.38 13.85
CA SER A 205 36.73 -4.84 15.24
C SER A 205 37.53 -6.12 15.42
#